data_AF-A0A497LFB4-F1
#
_entry.id   AF-A0A497LFB4-F1
#
_cell.length_a   1.000
_cell.length_b   1.000
_cell.length_c   1.000
_cell.angle_alpha   90.00
_cell.angle_beta   90.00
_cell.angle_gamma   90.00
#
_symmetry.space_group_name_H-M   'P 1'
#
loop_
_entity.id
_entity.type
_entity.pdbx_description
1 polymer ?
#
loop_
_entity_poly.entity_id
_entity_poly.type
_entity_poly.pdbx_seq_one_letter_code
_entity_poly.pdbx_strand_id
1 'polypeptide(L)'
;MPRKLPRRSFRRWSGKGRGFSPQPFRSAPISEGEEYEVTGEAEGRRGDGIAKIKGFTVFVSGLKIGEKAKVKIVSVRQRFAIAVKAVGEVEG
;
A
#
# COMPACT_ATOMS: atom_id res chain seq x y z
N MET A 1 -39.47 -58.62 12.83
CA MET A 1 -38.76 -57.47 13.42
C MET A 1 -37.87 -56.84 12.36
N PRO A 2 -38.13 -55.60 11.89
CA PRO A 2 -37.23 -54.95 10.94
C PRO A 2 -35.98 -54.46 11.67
N ARG A 3 -34.79 -54.85 11.18
CA ARG A 3 -33.49 -54.36 11.67
C ARG A 3 -33.36 -52.87 11.32
N LYS A 4 -33.25 -52.00 12.33
CA LYS A 4 -32.96 -50.56 12.18
C LYS A 4 -31.71 -50.36 11.32
N LEU A 5 -31.87 -49.79 10.13
CA LEU A 5 -30.74 -49.16 9.44
C LEU A 5 -30.32 -47.91 10.24
N PRO A 6 -29.02 -47.65 10.45
CA PRO A 6 -28.59 -46.39 11.03
C PRO A 6 -29.01 -45.25 10.11
N ARG A 7 -29.53 -44.18 10.71
CA ARG A 7 -29.77 -42.89 10.05
C ARG A 7 -28.40 -42.34 9.64
N ARG A 8 -27.86 -42.84 8.54
CA ARG A 8 -26.68 -42.28 7.88
C ARG A 8 -27.15 -40.95 7.32
N SER A 9 -26.98 -39.90 8.12
CA SER A 9 -27.13 -38.49 7.76
C SER A 9 -26.08 -38.15 6.70
N PHE A 10 -26.24 -38.72 5.51
CA PHE A 10 -25.49 -38.29 4.36
C PHE A 10 -26.15 -37.03 3.83
N ARG A 11 -25.35 -35.96 3.83
CA ARG A 11 -25.56 -34.72 3.07
C ARG A 11 -26.70 -33.82 3.53
N ARG A 12 -26.33 -32.95 4.46
CA ARG A 12 -26.46 -31.52 4.20
C ARG A 12 -25.16 -30.84 4.61
N TRP A 13 -24.10 -31.08 3.83
CA TRP A 13 -23.01 -30.11 3.77
C TRP A 13 -23.63 -28.88 3.14
N SER A 14 -24.02 -27.97 4.03
CA SER A 14 -24.52 -26.64 3.73
C SER A 14 -23.67 -26.06 2.62
N GLY A 15 -24.31 -25.64 1.52
CA GLY A 15 -23.66 -24.88 0.47
C GLY A 15 -22.81 -23.80 1.11
N LYS A 16 -21.53 -23.74 0.75
CA LYS A 16 -21.11 -22.80 -0.30
C LYS A 16 -21.63 -21.38 -0.05
N GLY A 17 -21.49 -20.89 1.18
CA GLY A 17 -21.17 -19.49 1.40
C GLY A 17 -19.65 -19.39 1.38
N ARG A 18 -19.05 -19.28 0.18
CA ARG A 18 -17.74 -18.62 0.09
C ARG A 18 -18.03 -17.19 0.52
N GLY A 19 -17.98 -16.95 1.83
CA GLY A 19 -18.05 -15.63 2.41
C GLY A 19 -17.08 -14.80 1.61
N PHE A 20 -17.62 -13.83 0.89
CA PHE A 20 -16.87 -12.79 0.24
C PHE A 20 -16.18 -12.07 1.39
N SER A 21 -15.01 -12.56 1.81
CA SER A 21 -14.19 -11.86 2.79
C SER A 21 -14.01 -10.48 2.18
N PRO A 22 -14.59 -9.41 2.75
CA PRO A 22 -14.35 -8.08 2.23
C PRO A 22 -12.84 -7.93 2.34
N GLN A 23 -12.16 -7.89 1.19
CA GLN A 23 -10.74 -7.61 1.20
C GLN A 23 -10.61 -6.33 2.04
N PRO A 24 -9.84 -6.36 3.14
CA PRO A 24 -9.70 -5.18 3.98
C PRO A 24 -9.32 -4.06 3.03
N PHE A 25 -10.08 -2.97 3.06
CA PHE A 25 -9.75 -1.74 2.38
C PHE A 25 -8.26 -1.54 2.60
N ARG A 26 -7.47 -1.66 1.53
CA ARG A 26 -6.03 -1.49 1.62
C ARG A 26 -5.85 -0.02 1.92
N SER A 27 -5.84 0.34 3.20
CA SER A 27 -5.44 1.66 3.65
C SER A 27 -4.14 1.94 2.94
N ALA A 28 -4.07 3.08 2.24
CA ALA A 28 -2.83 3.50 1.63
C ALA A 28 -1.76 3.43 2.74
N PRO A 29 -0.58 2.86 2.46
CA PRO A 29 0.45 2.63 3.48
C PRO A 29 1.08 3.92 4.02
N ILE A 30 0.48 5.06 3.70
CA ILE A 30 0.96 6.42 3.89
C ILE A 30 -0.21 7.31 4.30
N SER A 31 0.02 8.15 5.30
CA SER A 31 -0.94 9.16 5.74
C SER A 31 -0.60 10.53 5.15
N GLU A 32 -1.63 11.33 4.87
CA GLU A 32 -1.46 12.75 4.55
C GLU A 32 -0.90 13.52 5.76
N GLY A 33 0.06 14.41 5.52
CA GLY A 33 0.66 15.27 6.55
C GLY A 33 1.79 14.62 7.36
N GLU A 34 2.01 13.32 7.22
CA GLU A 34 3.10 12.62 7.87
C GLU A 34 4.42 12.74 7.10
N GLU A 35 5.52 12.63 7.85
CA GLU A 35 6.87 12.61 7.31
C GLU A 35 7.40 11.18 7.26
N TYR A 36 7.95 10.81 6.11
CA TYR A 36 8.54 9.49 5.89
C TYR A 36 9.97 9.64 5.40
N GLU A 37 10.83 8.75 5.87
CA GLU A 37 12.14 8.57 5.23
C GLU A 37 11.98 7.66 4.03
N VAL A 38 12.33 8.19 2.86
CA VAL A 38 12.33 7.44 1.62
C VAL A 38 13.68 7.53 0.95
N THR A 39 14.00 6.50 0.18
CA THR A 39 15.18 6.49 -0.69
C THR A 39 14.71 6.74 -2.11
N GLY A 40 15.35 7.69 -2.80
CA GLY A 40 15.10 7.92 -4.21
C GLY A 40 15.62 6.75 -5.04
N GLU A 41 14.72 5.97 -5.63
CA GLU A 41 15.09 4.87 -6.54
C GLU A 41 15.38 5.38 -7.95
N ALA A 42 14.70 6.46 -8.36
CA ALA A 42 14.85 7.06 -9.68
C ALA A 42 14.62 8.56 -9.63
N GLU A 43 15.27 9.29 -10.54
CA GLU A 43 14.98 10.69 -10.84
C GLU A 43 14.46 10.78 -12.28
N GLY A 44 13.34 11.47 -12.49
CA GLY A 44 12.83 11.77 -13.81
C GLY A 44 13.63 12.88 -14.49
N ARG A 45 13.62 12.94 -15.83
CA ARG A 45 14.28 14.00 -16.62
C ARG A 45 13.90 15.44 -16.25
N ARG A 46 12.81 15.63 -15.52
CA ARG A 46 12.31 16.94 -15.05
C ARG A 46 12.81 17.33 -13.66
N GLY A 47 13.64 16.49 -13.00
CA GLY A 47 14.09 16.73 -11.63
C GLY A 47 13.07 16.28 -10.56
N ASP A 48 12.05 15.52 -10.96
CA ASP A 48 11.11 14.88 -10.04
C ASP A 48 11.69 13.54 -9.56
N GLY A 49 11.90 13.40 -8.25
CA GLY A 49 12.34 12.12 -7.69
C GLY A 49 11.17 11.18 -7.45
N ILE A 50 11.38 9.91 -7.78
CA ILE A 50 10.40 8.83 -7.62
C ILE A 50 10.85 7.96 -6.46
N ALA A 51 9.98 7.87 -5.45
CA ALA A 51 10.13 6.97 -4.32
C ALA A 51 9.02 5.92 -4.34
N LYS A 52 9.34 4.70 -3.89
CA LYS A 52 8.34 3.66 -3.61
C LYS A 52 8.31 3.33 -2.13
N ILE A 53 7.13 3.41 -1.54
CA ILE A 53 6.88 2.99 -0.17
C ILE A 53 5.95 1.79 -0.21
N LYS A 54 6.45 0.58 0.10
CA LYS A 54 5.65 -0.66 0.15
C LYS A 54 4.80 -0.91 -1.12
N GLY A 55 5.34 -0.56 -2.29
CA GLY A 55 4.63 -0.70 -3.58
C GLY A 55 3.70 0.48 -3.95
N PHE A 56 3.71 1.55 -3.15
CA PHE A 56 2.98 2.79 -3.42
C PHE A 56 3.94 3.86 -3.96
N THR A 57 3.60 4.45 -5.10
CA THR A 57 4.45 5.45 -5.77
C THR A 57 4.25 6.83 -5.15
N VAL A 58 5.33 7.44 -4.70
CA VAL A 58 5.35 8.78 -4.15
C VAL A 58 6.24 9.65 -5.03
N PHE A 59 5.66 10.73 -5.53
CA PHE A 59 6.38 11.75 -6.28
C PHE A 59 6.90 12.79 -5.31
N VAL A 60 8.21 13.03 -5.34
CA VAL A 60 8.90 13.95 -4.43
C VAL A 60 9.64 14.99 -5.24
N SER A 61 9.25 16.26 -5.09
CA SER A 61 9.98 17.37 -5.72
C SER A 61 11.33 17.58 -5.04
N GLY A 62 12.43 17.55 -5.81
CA GLY A 62 13.79 17.80 -5.31
C GLY A 62 14.48 16.61 -4.64
N LEU A 63 13.97 15.40 -4.83
CA LEU A 63 14.62 14.17 -4.35
C LEU A 63 15.60 13.63 -5.40
N LYS A 64 16.88 13.52 -5.02
CA LYS A 64 17.93 12.95 -5.86
C LYS A 64 17.95 11.43 -5.78
N ILE A 65 18.41 10.78 -6.85
CA ILE A 65 18.60 9.33 -6.88
C ILE A 65 19.69 8.89 -5.90
N GLY A 66 19.45 7.82 -5.15
CA GLY A 66 20.42 7.26 -4.20
C GLY A 66 20.55 8.02 -2.88
N GLU A 67 19.90 9.18 -2.74
CA GLU A 67 19.86 9.92 -1.48
C GLU A 67 18.67 9.45 -0.62
N LYS A 68 18.88 9.38 0.70
CA LYS A 68 17.81 9.24 1.67
C LYS A 68 17.42 10.62 2.14
N ALA A 69 16.16 10.99 1.91
CA ALA A 69 15.64 12.26 2.40
C ALA A 69 14.33 12.03 3.17
N LYS A 70 14.07 12.93 4.11
CA LYS A 70 12.77 13.06 4.75
C LYS A 70 11.83 13.77 3.82
N VAL A 71 10.69 13.16 3.57
CA VAL A 71 9.65 13.70 2.69
C VAL A 71 8.38 13.88 3.48
N LYS A 72 7.73 15.02 3.31
CA LYS A 72 6.46 15.33 3.92
C LYS A 72 5.34 15.11 2.91
N ILE A 73 4.39 14.26 3.24
CA ILE A 73 3.27 13.96 2.37
C ILE A 73 2.28 15.13 2.42
N VAL A 74 2.02 15.75 1.27
CA VAL A 74 1.10 16.89 1.15
C VAL A 74 -0.29 16.41 0.76
N SER A 75 -0.38 15.39 -0.11
CA SER A 75 -1.66 14.82 -0.51
C SER A 75 -1.49 13.38 -0.98
N VAL A 76 -2.45 12.53 -0.63
CA VAL A 76 -2.53 11.13 -1.05
C VAL A 76 -3.71 10.98 -2.00
N ARG A 77 -3.45 10.43 -3.19
CA ARG A 77 -4.50 10.03 -4.14
C ARG A 77 -4.68 8.51 -4.11
N GLN A 78 -5.70 8.00 -4.78
CA GLN A 78 -6.00 6.54 -4.80
C GLN A 78 -4.83 5.65 -5.22
N ARG A 79 -3.88 6.14 -6.03
CA ARG A 79 -2.79 5.35 -6.62
C ARG A 79 -1.39 5.90 -6.40
N PHE A 80 -1.26 7.14 -5.97
CA PHE A 80 0.02 7.82 -5.79
C PHE A 80 -0.11 8.94 -4.78
N ALA A 81 1.01 9.39 -4.22
CA ALA A 81 1.04 10.53 -3.31
C ALA A 81 2.03 11.58 -3.81
N ILE A 82 1.74 12.81 -3.42
CA ILE A 82 2.58 13.96 -3.67
C ILE A 82 3.21 14.33 -2.34
N ALA A 83 4.53 14.37 -2.32
CA ALA A 83 5.32 14.76 -1.17
C ALA A 83 6.35 15.82 -1.56
N VAL A 84 6.79 16.58 -0.56
CA VAL A 84 7.83 17.59 -0.72
C VAL A 84 9.01 17.15 0.14
N LYS A 85 10.23 17.21 -0.42
CA LYS A 85 11.45 16.96 0.36
C LYS A 85 11.53 18.03 1.45
N ALA A 86 11.57 17.61 2.71
CA ALA A 86 11.89 18.51 3.81
C ALA A 86 13.37 18.88 3.62
N VAL A 87 13.60 20.14 3.30
CA VAL A 87 14.88 20.68 2.82
C VAL A 87 16.02 20.26 3.75
N GLY A 88 16.82 19.30 3.29
CA GLY A 88 18.23 19.20 3.66
C GLY A 88 19.00 19.95 2.59
N GLU A 89 19.78 20.94 3.03
CA GLU A 89 20.62 21.81 2.21
C GLU A 89 21.30 21.03 1.08
N VAL A 90 21.06 21.46 -0.15
CA VAL A 90 21.96 21.13 -1.26
C VAL A 90 23.13 22.12 -1.19
N GLU A 91 24.11 21.81 -0.34
CA GLU A 91 25.46 22.34 -0.56
C GLU A 91 26.03 21.72 -1.84
N GLY A 92 26.50 22.57 -2.76
CA GLY A 92 27.46 22.23 -3.83
C GLY A 92 26.87 21.82 -5.16
#